data_AF-A0A9P2XME6-F1
#
_entry.id   AF-A0A9P2XME6-F1
#
_cell.length_a   1.000
_cell.length_b   1.000
_cell.length_c   1.000
_cell.angle_alpha   90.00
_cell.angle_beta   90.00
_cell.angle_gamma   90.00
#
_symmetry.space_group_name_H-M   'P 1'
#
loop_
_entity.id
_entity.type
_entity.pdbx_description
1 polymer ?
#
loop_
_entity_poly.entity_id
_entity_poly.type
_entity_poly.pdbx_seq_one_letter_code
_entity_poly.pdbx_strand_id
1 'polypeptide(L)' 'MCVYCEAKGLVVVATVVDHIIPHRGDQEIFWDEMNWQALCSKCHSSTKQKEENQLIK' A
#
# COMPACT_ATOMS: atom_id res chain seq x y z
N MET A 1 -0.21 11.81 -1.41
CA MET A 1 -0.49 11.83 0.05
C MET A 1 -0.53 10.39 0.54
N CYS A 2 -0.20 10.08 1.81
CA CYS A 2 -0.39 8.73 2.33
C CYS A 2 -1.88 8.41 2.45
N VAL A 3 -2.38 7.45 1.67
CA VAL A 3 -3.83 7.15 1.58
C VAL A 3 -4.42 6.68 2.92
N TYR A 4 -3.66 5.95 3.74
CA TYR A 4 -4.11 5.48 5.06
C TYR A 4 -4.14 6.58 6.12
N CYS A 5 -3.28 7.58 6.00
CA CYS A 5 -3.31 8.75 6.87
C CYS A 5 -4.45 9.68 6.46
N GLU A 6 -4.65 9.87 5.15
CA GLU A 6 -5.73 10.69 4.60
C GLU A 6 -7.11 10.15 4.99
N ALA A 7 -7.31 8.83 4.94
CA ALA A 7 -8.54 8.18 5.42
C ALA A 7 -8.84 8.44 6.91
N LYS A 8 -7.83 8.88 7.68
CA LYS A 8 -7.94 9.25 9.10
C LYS A 8 -7.99 10.77 9.32
N GLY A 9 -8.07 11.56 8.26
CA GLY A 9 -8.03 13.03 8.31
C GLY A 9 -6.64 13.60 8.59
N LEU A 10 -5.57 12.83 8.38
CA LEU A 10 -4.19 13.25 8.61
C LEU A 10 -3.47 13.59 7.30
N VAL A 11 -2.73 14.69 7.30
CA VAL A 11 -1.90 15.14 6.18
C VAL A 11 -0.47 14.64 6.40
N VAL A 12 -0.11 13.52 5.78
CA VAL A 12 1.22 12.89 5.90
C VAL A 12 1.79 12.57 4.52
N VAL A 13 2.96 13.11 4.22
CA VAL A 13 3.67 12.86 2.95
C VAL A 13 3.90 11.36 2.74
N ALA A 14 3.58 10.88 1.54
CA ALA A 14 3.91 9.53 1.11
C ALA A 14 5.38 9.47 0.73
N THR A 15 6.05 8.38 1.10
CA THR A 15 7.48 8.16 0.86
C THR A 15 7.74 6.88 0.07
N VAL A 16 6.71 6.07 -0.14
CA VAL A 16 6.78 4.82 -0.90
C VAL A 16 5.55 4.68 -1.79
N VAL A 17 5.74 4.06 -2.94
CA VAL A 17 4.67 3.52 -3.77
C VAL A 17 4.52 2.05 -3.41
N ASP A 18 3.28 1.61 -3.26
CA ASP A 18 2.92 0.28 -2.79
C ASP A 18 1.80 -0.31 -3.67
N HIS A 19 1.68 -1.63 -3.71
CA HIS A 19 0.64 -2.31 -4.49
C HIS A 19 -0.60 -2.56 -3.62
N ILE A 20 -1.78 -2.08 -4.03
CA ILE A 20 -3.06 -2.30 -3.35
C ILE A 20 -3.31 -3.80 -3.21
N ILE A 21 -3.27 -4.53 -4.32
CA ILE A 21 -3.28 -5.98 -4.41
C ILE A 21 -1.82 -6.47 -4.45
N PRO A 22 -1.38 -7.30 -3.48
CA PRO A 22 0.00 -7.77 -3.45
C PRO A 22 0.28 -8.62 -4.70
N HIS A 23 1.33 -8.26 -5.43
CA HIS A 23 1.59 -8.85 -6.74
C HIS A 23 2.02 -10.32 -6.71
N ARG A 24 2.62 -10.80 -5.61
CA ARG A 24 3.04 -12.22 -5.41
C ARG A 24 3.84 -12.82 -6.59
N GLY A 25 4.59 -11.99 -7.30
CA GLY A 25 5.39 -12.37 -8.47
C GLY A 25 4.70 -12.21 -9.83
N ASP A 26 3.40 -11.93 -9.87
CA ASP A 26 2.67 -11.59 -11.08
C ASP A 26 3.13 -10.22 -11.61
N GLN A 27 3.66 -10.20 -12.83
CA GLN A 27 4.21 -9.00 -13.46
C GLN A 27 3.11 -8.09 -14.05
N GLU A 28 1.94 -8.63 -14.39
CA GLU A 28 0.85 -7.85 -14.96
C GLU A 28 0.34 -6.85 -13.91
N ILE A 29 0.02 -7.34 -12.72
CA ILE A 29 -0.44 -6.50 -11.61
C ILE A 29 0.69 -5.75 -10.89
N PHE A 30 1.95 -6.12 -11.14
CA PHE A 30 3.11 -5.34 -10.66
C PHE A 30 3.21 -4.01 -11.38
N TRP A 31 3.00 -4.02 -12.70
CA TRP A 31 3.08 -2.84 -13.58
C TRP A 31 1.73 -2.15 -13.82
N ASP A 32 0.65 -2.68 -13.24
CA ASP A 32 -0.64 -2.01 -13.25
C ASP A 32 -0.61 -0.75 -12.36
N GLU A 33 -0.56 0.42 -13.00
CA GLU A 33 -0.59 1.71 -12.29
C GLU A 33 -1.88 1.91 -11.49
N MET A 34 -3.00 1.28 -11.89
CA MET A 34 -4.24 1.31 -11.13
C MET A 34 -4.14 0.53 -9.82
N ASN A 35 -3.18 -0.39 -9.73
CA ASN A 35 -2.87 -1.14 -8.53
C ASN A 35 -1.89 -0.41 -7.60
N TRP A 36 -1.40 0.78 -7.94
CA TRP A 36 -0.48 1.54 -7.10
C TRP A 36 -1.20 2.47 -6.12
N GLN A 37 -0.69 2.55 -4.89
CA GLN A 37 -1.11 3.51 -3.88
C GLN A 37 0.09 4.17 -3.21
N ALA A 38 -0.08 5.42 -2.78
CA ALA A 38 0.95 6.18 -2.11
C ALA A 38 0.84 6.00 -0.58
N LEU A 39 1.90 5.54 0.07
CA LEU A 39 1.95 5.33 1.53
C LEU A 39 3.15 6.03 2.17
N CYS A 40 3.02 6.38 3.46
CA CYS A 40 4.19 6.69 4.27
C CYS A 40 4.85 5.39 4.75
N SER A 41 6.16 5.43 5.02
CA SER A 41 6.93 4.26 5.48
C SER A 41 6.29 3.55 6.69
N LYS A 42 5.73 4.32 7.64
CA LYS A 42 5.04 3.77 8.80
C LYS A 42 3.80 2.96 8.43
N CYS A 43 2.94 3.44 7.55
CA CYS A 43 1.72 2.74 7.14
C CYS A 43 2.02 1.52 6.28
N HIS A 44 2.99 1.63 5.38
CA HIS A 44 3.49 0.53 4.55
C HIS A 44 4.01 -0.63 5.42
N SER A 45 4.95 -0.38 6.34
CA SER A 45 5.54 -1.42 7.18
C SER A 45 4.66 -1.91 8.33
N SER A 46 3.45 -1.37 8.53
CA SER A 46 2.56 -1.77 9.62
C SER A 46 1.16 -2.16 9.15
N THR A 47 0.30 -1.21 8.83
CA THR A 47 -1.09 -1.47 8.44
C THR A 47 -1.15 -2.32 7.17
N LYS A 48 -0.44 -1.92 6.10
CA LYS A 48 -0.46 -2.67 4.84
C LYS A 48 0.09 -4.08 5.02
N GLN A 49 1.24 -4.22 5.66
CA GLN A 49 1.84 -5.53 5.91
C GLN A 49 0.91 -6.48 6.69
N LYS A 50 0.12 -5.95 7.65
CA LYS A 50 -0.85 -6.75 8.39
C LYS A 50 -2.02 -7.20 7.51
N GLU A 51 -2.54 -6.32 6.66
CA GLU A 51 -3.62 -6.64 5.73
C GLU A 51 -3.19 -7.73 4.75
N GLU A 52 -2.00 -7.61 4.16
CA GLU A 52 -1.45 -8.63 3.26
C GLU A 52 -1.31 -10.00 3.94
N ASN A 53 -0.80 -10.02 5.17
CA ASN A 53 -0.64 -11.25 5.94
C ASN A 53 -1.98 -11.94 6.24
N GLN A 54 -3.08 -11.17 6.31
CA GLN A 54 -4.43 -11.72 6.48
C GLN A 54 -4.96 -12.36 5.19
N LEU A 55 -4.52 -11.91 4.00
CA LEU A 55 -4.92 -12.44 2.70
C LEU A 55 -4.16 -13.72 2.29
N ILE A 56 -3.17 -14.15 3.08
CA ILE A 56 -2.36 -15.36 2.83
C ILE A 56 -2.88 -16.56 3.65
N LYS A 57 -3.74 -16.32 4.64
CA LYS A 57 -4.44 -17.38 5.40
C LYS A 57 -5.69 -17.83 4.66
#